data_AF-A0A3M1K2X3-F1
#
_entry.id   AF-A0A3M1K2X3-F1
#
_cell.length_a   1.000
_cell.length_b   1.000
_cell.length_c   1.000
_cell.angle_alpha   90.00
_cell.angle_beta   90.00
_cell.angle_gamma   90.00
#
_symmetry.space_group_name_H-M   'P 1'
#
loop_
_entity.id
_entity.type
_entity.pdbx_description
1 polymer ?
#
loop_
_entity_poly.entity_id
_entity_poly.type
_entity_poly.pdbx_seq_one_letter_code
_entity_poly.pdbx_strand_id
1 'polypeptide(L)'
;NLYDFSFLAPCPSSGMILQGTSDEIVPEASARDLAETLKKPKNIEIDYRTIDGANHFFENHLEDFVFAIDDYLTKRLGPAPAALEQKGGRPRAAR
;
A
#
# COMPACT_ATOMS: atom_id res chain seq x y z
N ASN A 1 -7.16 16.63 -4.20
CA ASN A 1 -6.60 16.30 -2.87
C ASN A 1 -6.93 17.40 -1.88
N LEU A 2 -7.43 17.07 -0.68
CA LEU A 2 -7.85 18.07 0.33
C LEU A 2 -6.70 18.52 1.25
N TYR A 3 -5.58 17.77 1.26
CA TYR A 3 -4.47 17.98 2.18
C TYR A 3 -3.17 18.27 1.43
N ASP A 4 -2.35 19.16 2.00
CA ASP A 4 -1.02 19.47 1.50
C ASP A 4 0.03 18.58 2.19
N PHE A 5 0.76 17.80 1.38
CA PHE A 5 1.81 16.89 1.81
C PHE A 5 3.22 17.44 1.54
N SER A 6 3.35 18.74 1.24
CA SER A 6 4.63 19.41 0.98
C SER A 6 5.65 19.24 2.11
N PHE A 7 5.20 19.02 3.35
CA PHE A 7 6.05 18.73 4.52
C PHE A 7 6.87 17.45 4.38
N LEU A 8 6.49 16.53 3.50
CA LEU A 8 7.21 15.29 3.22
C LEU A 8 8.36 15.49 2.22
N ALA A 9 8.68 16.71 1.79
CA ALA A 9 9.80 16.99 0.90
C ALA A 9 10.95 17.72 1.63
N PRO A 10 12.15 17.11 1.79
CA PRO A 10 12.55 15.78 1.34
C PRO A 10 12.05 14.67 2.27
N CYS A 11 11.61 13.55 1.70
CA CYS A 11 11.09 12.43 2.49
C CYS A 11 12.25 11.73 3.21
N PRO A 12 12.11 11.38 4.50
CA PRO A 12 13.21 10.84 5.28
C PRO A 12 13.51 9.35 4.98
N SER A 13 12.59 8.62 4.34
CA SER A 13 12.64 7.15 4.24
C SER A 13 12.03 6.61 2.94
N SER A 14 12.56 5.48 2.46
CA SER A 14 11.92 4.69 1.39
C SER A 14 10.59 4.09 1.87
N GLY A 15 9.59 4.01 1.00
CA GLY A 15 8.21 3.64 1.33
C GLY A 15 7.43 3.06 0.15
N MET A 16 6.17 2.67 0.38
CA MET A 16 5.21 2.32 -0.66
C MET A 16 3.96 3.19 -0.53
N ILE A 17 3.42 3.63 -1.67
CA ILE A 17 2.11 4.25 -1.81
C ILE A 17 1.27 3.30 -2.69
N LEU A 18 0.15 2.84 -2.17
CA LEU A 18 -0.80 1.97 -2.87
C LEU A 18 -2.12 2.71 -3.03
N GLN A 19 -2.67 2.75 -4.24
CA GLN A 19 -3.89 3.51 -4.54
C GLN A 19 -4.91 2.75 -5.39
N GLY A 20 -6.19 2.91 -5.10
CA GLY A 20 -7.27 2.40 -5.95
C GLY A 20 -7.53 3.30 -7.16
N THR A 21 -7.72 2.73 -8.36
CA THR A 21 -7.96 3.55 -9.57
C THR A 21 -9.35 4.17 -9.64
N SER A 22 -10.31 3.64 -8.86
CA SER A 22 -11.70 4.12 -8.75
C SER A 22 -11.99 4.77 -7.39
N ASP A 23 -10.97 5.32 -6.73
CA ASP A 23 -11.14 6.12 -5.52
C ASP A 23 -11.75 7.49 -5.86
N GLU A 24 -13.01 7.69 -5.44
CA GLU A 24 -13.77 8.93 -5.62
C GLU A 24 -13.47 9.99 -4.55
N ILE A 25 -12.84 9.61 -3.44
CA ILE A 25 -12.49 10.50 -2.33
C ILE A 25 -11.12 11.13 -2.58
N VAL A 26 -10.13 10.31 -2.97
CA VAL A 26 -8.78 10.74 -3.33
C VAL A 26 -8.48 10.25 -4.75
N PRO A 27 -8.55 11.12 -5.78
CA PRO A 27 -8.27 10.71 -7.14
C PRO A 27 -6.86 10.12 -7.30
N GLU A 28 -6.72 9.05 -8.09
CA GLU A 28 -5.42 8.38 -8.37
C GLU A 28 -4.33 9.37 -8.78
N ALA A 29 -4.64 10.32 -9.67
CA ALA A 29 -3.69 11.31 -10.13
C ALA A 29 -3.08 12.14 -8.99
N SER A 30 -3.85 12.44 -7.94
CA SER A 30 -3.34 13.15 -6.77
C SER A 30 -2.33 12.33 -5.97
N ALA A 31 -2.51 11.00 -5.88
CA ALA A 31 -1.57 10.11 -5.22
C ALA A 31 -0.30 9.92 -6.06
N ARG A 32 -0.44 9.85 -7.38
CA ARG A 32 0.70 9.81 -8.31
C ARG A 32 1.57 11.06 -8.20
N ASP A 33 0.97 12.25 -8.25
CA ASP A 33 1.69 13.53 -8.14
C ASP A 33 2.47 13.63 -6.81
N LEU A 34 1.88 13.10 -5.73
CA LEU A 34 2.56 12.97 -4.44
C LEU A 34 3.76 12.02 -4.56
N ALA A 35 3.57 10.81 -5.05
CA ALA A 35 4.64 9.83 -5.21
C ALA A 35 5.82 10.36 -6.03
N GLU A 36 5.54 11.05 -7.15
CA GLU A 36 6.55 11.70 -7.98
C GLU A 36 7.29 12.82 -7.25
N THR A 37 6.59 13.59 -6.42
CA THR A 37 7.20 14.62 -5.60
C THR A 37 8.13 14.03 -4.54
N LEU A 38 7.72 12.94 -3.90
CA LEU A 38 8.53 12.24 -2.89
C LEU A 38 9.73 11.50 -3.50
N LYS A 39 9.68 11.11 -4.78
CA LYS A 39 10.76 10.41 -5.49
C LYS A 39 11.95 11.31 -5.88
N LYS A 40 11.82 12.63 -5.78
CA LYS A 40 12.85 13.62 -6.18
C LYS A 40 14.20 13.49 -5.44
N PRO A 41 14.28 13.10 -4.15
CA PRO A 41 15.56 12.89 -3.46
C PRO A 41 16.24 11.60 -3.93
N LYS A 42 17.55 11.65 -4.26
CA LYS A 42 18.32 10.50 -4.80
C LYS A 42 18.55 9.33 -3.83
N ASN A 43 18.21 9.47 -2.55
CA ASN A 43 18.62 8.53 -1.50
C ASN A 43 17.49 7.64 -0.99
N ILE A 44 16.29 7.71 -1.57
CA ILE A 44 15.14 6.90 -1.14
C ILE A 44 14.40 6.33 -2.35
N GLU A 45 13.67 5.26 -2.12
CA GLU A 45 12.83 4.59 -3.10
C GLU A 45 11.36 4.70 -2.67
N ILE A 46 10.53 5.24 -3.57
CA ILE A 46 9.07 5.27 -3.42
C ILE A 46 8.50 4.28 -4.42
N ASP A 47 7.95 3.18 -3.90
CA ASP A 47 7.20 2.19 -4.65
C ASP A 47 5.76 2.69 -4.80
N TYR A 48 5.35 3.07 -6.01
CA TYR A 48 3.98 3.49 -6.28
C TYR A 48 3.24 2.40 -7.03
N ARG A 49 2.12 1.94 -6.47
CA ARG A 49 1.29 0.86 -7.01
C ARG A 49 -0.15 1.28 -7.08
N THR A 50 -0.87 0.69 -8.03
CA THR A 50 -2.32 0.85 -8.15
C THR A 50 -3.03 -0.49 -8.17
N ILE A 51 -4.28 -0.52 -7.69
CA ILE A 51 -5.20 -1.66 -7.84
C ILE A 51 -6.36 -1.19 -8.72
N ASP A 52 -6.52 -1.85 -9.86
CA ASP A 52 -7.54 -1.47 -10.83
C ASP A 52 -8.96 -1.76 -10.33
N GLY A 53 -9.88 -0.80 -10.51
CA GLY A 53 -11.26 -0.89 -10.04
C GLY A 53 -11.45 -0.65 -8.54
N ALA A 54 -10.38 -0.63 -7.74
CA ALA A 54 -10.50 -0.43 -6.30
C ALA A 54 -10.91 1.01 -5.96
N ASN A 55 -11.88 1.12 -5.05
CA ASN A 55 -12.30 2.38 -4.45
C ASN A 55 -11.45 2.73 -3.22
N HIS A 56 -11.80 3.82 -2.52
CA HIS A 56 -11.08 4.28 -1.31
C HIS A 56 -10.94 3.20 -0.22
N PHE A 57 -11.90 2.29 -0.15
CA PHE A 57 -11.98 1.25 0.88
C PHE A 57 -11.40 -0.09 0.42
N PHE A 58 -11.00 -0.20 -0.85
CA PHE A 58 -10.59 -1.46 -1.50
C PHE A 58 -11.64 -2.58 -1.33
N GLU A 59 -12.93 -2.21 -1.30
CA GLU A 59 -14.02 -3.20 -1.24
C GLU A 59 -13.93 -4.14 -2.45
N ASN A 60 -14.06 -5.45 -2.22
CA ASN A 60 -13.85 -6.51 -3.22
C ASN A 60 -12.42 -6.63 -3.77
N HIS A 61 -11.47 -5.83 -3.28
CA HIS A 61 -10.06 -5.85 -3.67
C HIS A 61 -9.11 -6.08 -2.48
N LEU A 62 -9.65 -6.56 -1.34
CA LEU A 62 -8.87 -6.77 -0.13
C LEU A 62 -7.75 -7.81 -0.31
N GLU A 63 -7.96 -8.84 -1.14
CA GLU A 63 -6.93 -9.83 -1.43
C GLU A 63 -5.74 -9.21 -2.17
N ASP A 64 -6.01 -8.41 -3.22
CA ASP A 64 -4.97 -7.67 -3.95
C ASP A 64 -4.25 -6.66 -3.06
N PHE A 65 -5.00 -5.99 -2.18
CA PHE A 65 -4.47 -5.03 -1.21
C PHE A 65 -3.50 -5.69 -0.23
N VAL A 66 -3.89 -6.82 0.37
CA VAL A 66 -3.03 -7.59 1.29
C VAL A 66 -1.81 -8.12 0.54
N PHE A 67 -2.00 -8.67 -0.66
CA PHE A 67 -0.89 -9.17 -1.48
C PHE A 67 0.13 -8.07 -1.78
N ALA A 68 -0.31 -6.86 -2.15
CA ALA A 68 0.60 -5.75 -2.42
C ALA A 68 1.43 -5.36 -1.19
N ILE A 69 0.82 -5.39 0.00
CA ILE A 69 1.52 -5.12 1.27
C ILE A 69 2.54 -6.23 1.56
N ASP A 70 2.12 -7.49 1.49
CA ASP A 70 2.98 -8.65 1.79
C ASP A 70 4.17 -8.73 0.82
N ASP A 71 3.95 -8.48 -0.47
CA ASP A 71 5.02 -8.45 -1.46
C ASP A 71 6.03 -7.31 -1.16
N TYR A 72 5.55 -6.12 -0.80
CA TYR A 72 6.44 -5.01 -0.44
C TYR A 72 7.25 -5.32 0.83
N LEU A 73 6.60 -5.82 1.88
CA LEU A 73 7.27 -6.16 3.13
C LEU A 73 8.26 -7.31 2.92
N THR A 74 7.90 -8.33 2.13
CA THR A 74 8.78 -9.44 1.79
C THR A 74 10.02 -8.97 1.04
N LYS A 75 9.90 -8.05 0.08
CA LYS A 75 11.05 -7.44 -0.61
C LYS A 75 11.97 -6.68 0.33
N ARG A 76 11.43 -6.05 1.37
CA ARG A 76 12.19 -5.18 2.30
C ARG A 76 12.77 -5.91 3.51
N LEU A 77 12.10 -6.95 3.99
CA LEU A 77 12.43 -7.66 5.23
C LEU A 77 12.84 -9.12 5.02
N GLY A 78 12.61 -9.67 3.82
CA GLY A 78 12.70 -11.10 3.53
C GLY A 78 11.39 -11.83 3.82
N PRO A 79 11.31 -13.14 3.49
CA PRO A 79 10.11 -13.94 3.74
C PRO A 79 9.79 -14.03 5.22
N ALA A 80 8.49 -14.00 5.55
CA ALA A 80 8.05 -14.19 6.92
C ALA A 80 8.52 -15.55 7.46
N PRO A 81 8.95 -15.64 8.73
CA PRO A 81 9.31 -16.91 9.33
C PRO A 81 8.09 -17.85 9.35
N ALA A 82 8.30 -19.11 8.94
CA ALA A 82 7.26 -20.14 8.73
C ALA A 82 6.31 -20.40 9.92
N ALA A 83 6.60 -19.87 11.11
CA ALA A 83 5.80 -20.05 12.32
C ALA A 83 4.50 -19.22 12.37
N LEU A 84 4.30 -18.25 11.47
CA LEU A 84 3.11 -17.37 11.48
C LEU A 84 1.95 -17.87 10.60
N GLU A 85 2.16 -18.85 9.71
CA GLU A 85 1.14 -19.28 8.74
C GLU A 85 -0.01 -20.12 9.33
N GLN A 86 0.05 -20.53 10.61
CA GLN A 86 -0.94 -21.47 11.19
C GLN A 86 -2.00 -20.85 12.12
N LYS A 87 -2.28 -19.54 12.08
CA LYS A 87 -3.29 -18.93 12.99
C LYS A 87 -4.51 -18.27 12.33
N GLY A 88 -4.93 -18.79 11.17
CA GLY A 88 -6.16 -18.34 10.48
C GLY A 88 -7.39 -19.26 10.59
N GLY A 89 -7.29 -20.45 11.19
CA GLY A 89 -8.42 -21.38 11.29
C GLY A 89 -9.33 -21.07 12.47
N ARG A 90 -10.44 -20.35 12.26
CA ARG A 90 -11.57 -20.40 13.22
C ARG A 90 -12.03 -21.86 13.32
N PRO A 91 -12.03 -22.49 14.51
CA PRO A 91 -12.67 -23.79 14.65
C PRO A 91 -14.16 -23.59 14.38
N ARG A 92 -14.71 -24.36 13.45
CA ARG A 92 -16.15 -24.44 13.23
C ARG A 92 -16.77 -24.89 14.54
N ALA A 93 -17.55 -24.04 15.19
CA ALA A 93 -18.19 -24.34 16.45
C ALA A 93 -18.99 -25.64 16.30
N ALA A 94 -18.61 -26.66 17.06
CA ALA A 94 -19.39 -27.88 17.19
C ALA A 94 -20.59 -27.58 18.10
N ARG A 95 -21.80 -27.54 17.54
CA ARG A 95 -23.04 -28.10 18.09
C ARG A 95 -24.19 -27.89 17.11
#